data_AF-A0A2U3KMS6-F1
#
_entry.id   AF-A0A2U3KMS6-F1
#
_cell.length_a   1.000
_cell.length_b   1.000
_cell.length_c   1.000
_cell.angle_alpha   90.00
_cell.angle_beta   90.00
_cell.angle_gamma   90.00
#
_symmetry.space_group_name_H-M   'P 1'
#
loop_
_entity.id
_entity.type
_entity.pdbx_description
1 polymer ?
#
loop_
_entity_poly.entity_id
_entity_poly.type
_entity_poly.pdbx_seq_one_letter_code
_entity_poly.pdbx_strand_id
1 'polypeptide(L)'
;MATVPEFPFLPQWLITGKNAGIPCGMRPFGVSAEDLTVDFRLSRRPELITELLAKCFHDAEQEPVDRDLLLDMPVGMRIEALLELAALADPNPLSWQVRCSSGECMQESEFELAVEQIVSLNSEQRELQTVTACIGSVEALLRRPTGHDQIEWLKQPVESEFETMLSSILVRPSLEELLAKGVSVDSVSVAIDEVMDSFDPLLAFHVSVACPHCGFSSKVYPDLVGSALERLSRCQRVLIEDVHCLASRYHWSEREILDLPEWRRRTYLDLIEETVV
;
A
#
# COMPACT_ATOMS: atom_id res chain seq x y z
N MET A 1 1.98 -23.02 13.40
CA MET A 1 1.57 -22.58 12.05
C MET A 1 0.60 -21.45 12.25
N ALA A 2 1.09 -20.20 12.20
CA ALA A 2 0.20 -19.06 12.11
C ALA A 2 -0.55 -19.21 10.79
N THR A 3 -1.87 -19.25 10.85
CA THR A 3 -2.73 -19.16 9.67
C THR A 3 -2.38 -17.86 8.97
N VAL A 4 -1.73 -17.96 7.81
CA VAL A 4 -1.58 -16.84 6.87
C VAL A 4 -3.00 -16.30 6.66
N PRO A 5 -3.25 -14.99 6.85
CA PRO A 5 -4.54 -14.41 6.51
C PRO A 5 -4.84 -14.80 5.07
N GLU A 6 -5.97 -15.47 4.84
CA GLU A 6 -6.45 -15.78 3.49
C GLU A 6 -6.85 -14.45 2.84
N PHE A 7 -5.87 -13.72 2.29
CA PHE A 7 -6.13 -12.72 1.27
C PHE A 7 -6.50 -13.53 0.01
N PRO A 8 -7.77 -13.53 -0.38
CA PRO A 8 -8.18 -12.48 -1.31
C PRO A 8 -9.55 -11.89 -1.02
N PHE A 9 -9.57 -10.56 -0.87
CA PHE A 9 -10.78 -9.77 -1.06
C PHE A 9 -10.66 -8.94 -2.34
N LEU A 10 -10.32 -9.58 -3.46
CA LEU A 10 -10.40 -8.92 -4.75
C LEU A 10 -11.87 -8.94 -5.20
N PRO A 11 -12.42 -7.83 -5.69
CA PRO A 11 -13.82 -7.78 -6.07
C PRO A 11 -14.06 -8.58 -7.35
N GLN A 12 -15.27 -9.13 -7.50
CA GLN A 12 -15.56 -10.07 -8.59
C GLN A 12 -15.34 -9.45 -9.98
N TRP A 13 -15.55 -8.14 -10.12
CA TRP A 13 -15.37 -7.41 -11.38
C TRP A 13 -13.90 -7.35 -11.84
N LEU A 14 -12.93 -7.40 -10.91
CA LEU A 14 -11.51 -7.48 -11.20
C LEU A 14 -11.08 -8.90 -11.62
N ILE A 15 -11.93 -9.89 -11.33
CA ILE A 15 -11.68 -11.33 -11.50
C ILE A 15 -12.46 -11.91 -12.71
N THR A 16 -12.77 -11.12 -13.73
CA THR A 16 -13.54 -11.61 -14.89
C THR A 16 -12.66 -11.98 -16.10
N GLY A 17 -13.01 -13.05 -16.83
CA GLY A 17 -12.40 -13.40 -18.12
C GLY A 17 -11.27 -14.43 -18.06
N LYS A 18 -10.12 -14.15 -18.70
CA LYS A 18 -8.98 -15.07 -18.88
C LYS A 18 -8.16 -15.33 -17.59
N ASN A 19 -8.56 -14.76 -16.45
CA ASN A 19 -7.77 -14.75 -15.21
C ASN A 19 -8.05 -15.98 -14.35
N ALA A 20 -7.46 -17.12 -14.73
CA ALA A 20 -7.40 -18.31 -13.88
C ALA A 20 -6.49 -18.12 -12.63
N GLY A 21 -5.61 -17.11 -12.62
CA GLY A 21 -4.69 -16.79 -11.53
C GLY A 21 -5.21 -15.67 -10.62
N ILE A 22 -6.21 -15.97 -9.79
CA ILE A 22 -6.63 -15.08 -8.71
C ILE A 22 -5.58 -15.22 -7.60
N PRO A 23 -5.02 -14.12 -7.05
CA PRO A 23 -4.27 -14.19 -5.80
C PRO A 23 -5.07 -15.01 -4.79
N CYS A 24 -4.51 -16.09 -4.28
CA CYS A 24 -5.17 -16.92 -3.28
C CYS A 24 -4.52 -16.81 -1.90
N GLY A 25 -3.37 -16.13 -1.84
CA GLY A 25 -2.67 -15.87 -0.60
C GLY A 25 -1.47 -14.96 -0.80
N MET A 26 -0.86 -14.60 0.32
CA MET A 26 0.29 -13.73 0.39
C MET A 26 1.30 -14.32 1.38
N ARG A 27 2.55 -14.50 0.94
CA ARG A 27 3.63 -14.87 1.86
C ARG A 27 4.18 -13.63 2.58
N PRO A 28 4.77 -13.77 3.78
CA PRO A 28 5.53 -12.70 4.42
C PRO A 28 6.71 -12.23 3.53
N PHE A 29 7.08 -10.97 3.68
CA PHE A 29 8.29 -10.39 3.08
C PHE A 29 9.48 -10.46 4.05
N GLY A 30 10.69 -10.58 3.51
CA GLY A 30 11.91 -10.68 4.31
C GLY A 30 12.22 -12.11 4.77
N VAL A 31 11.74 -13.11 4.03
CA VAL A 31 11.94 -14.54 4.36
C VAL A 31 12.60 -15.33 3.24
N SER A 32 12.64 -14.77 2.02
CA SER A 32 13.15 -15.40 0.79
C SER A 32 14.31 -14.61 0.18
N ALA A 33 15.16 -15.29 -0.60
CA ALA A 33 16.24 -14.66 -1.36
C ALA A 33 15.74 -13.61 -2.37
N GLU A 34 14.55 -13.83 -2.94
CA GLU A 34 13.95 -12.87 -3.87
C GLU A 34 13.59 -11.55 -3.22
N ASP A 35 13.42 -11.51 -1.89
CA ASP A 35 13.12 -10.29 -1.15
C ASP A 35 14.35 -9.38 -1.08
N LEU A 36 15.55 -9.94 -1.12
CA LEU A 36 16.82 -9.21 -1.10
C LEU A 36 17.10 -8.45 -2.41
N THR A 37 16.38 -8.77 -3.49
CA THR A 37 16.56 -8.09 -4.78
C THR A 37 15.79 -6.78 -4.87
N VAL A 38 14.89 -6.50 -3.92
CA VAL A 38 14.04 -5.30 -3.94
C VAL A 38 14.86 -4.08 -3.53
N ASP A 39 14.93 -3.05 -4.39
CA ASP A 39 15.62 -1.80 -4.05
C ASP A 39 14.63 -0.73 -3.56
N PHE A 40 14.57 -0.54 -2.25
CA PHE A 40 13.73 0.49 -1.62
C PHE A 40 14.21 1.93 -1.86
N ARG A 41 15.44 2.16 -2.35
CA ARG A 41 16.04 3.50 -2.48
C ARG A 41 15.87 4.11 -3.87
N LEU A 42 15.91 3.28 -4.90
CA LEU A 42 15.91 3.74 -6.30
C LEU A 42 14.54 3.69 -6.96
N SER A 43 13.61 2.91 -6.40
CA SER A 43 12.30 2.66 -7.00
C SER A 43 11.28 3.76 -6.66
N ARG A 44 10.45 4.14 -7.63
CA ARG A 44 9.30 5.02 -7.38
C ARG A 44 8.21 4.21 -6.67
N ARG A 45 7.46 4.84 -5.75
CA ARG A 45 6.47 4.12 -4.90
C ARG A 45 5.51 3.22 -5.70
N PRO A 46 4.84 3.67 -6.78
CA PRO A 46 3.93 2.81 -7.54
C PRO A 46 4.59 1.56 -8.13
N GLU A 47 5.82 1.70 -8.65
CA GLU A 47 6.60 0.59 -9.23
C GLU A 47 7.04 -0.38 -8.13
N LEU A 48 7.52 0.15 -7.00
CA LEU A 48 7.95 -0.63 -5.84
C LEU A 48 6.78 -1.44 -5.23
N ILE A 49 5.59 -0.85 -5.13
CA ILE A 49 4.38 -1.55 -4.68
C ILE A 49 4.09 -2.73 -5.60
N THR A 50 4.11 -2.53 -6.93
CA THR A 50 3.88 -3.63 -7.88
C THR A 50 4.94 -4.72 -7.75
N GLU A 51 6.22 -4.36 -7.57
CA GLU A 51 7.29 -5.34 -7.36
C GLU A 51 7.08 -6.17 -6.08
N LEU A 52 6.78 -5.52 -4.96
CA LEU A 52 6.53 -6.18 -3.68
C LEU A 52 5.33 -7.12 -3.75
N LEU A 53 4.20 -6.64 -4.30
CA LEU A 53 3.00 -7.45 -4.45
C LEU A 53 3.23 -8.64 -5.40
N ALA A 54 3.93 -8.46 -6.52
CA ALA A 54 4.23 -9.54 -7.46
C ALA A 54 5.13 -10.64 -6.86
N LYS A 55 6.02 -10.27 -5.93
CA LYS A 55 6.91 -11.23 -5.24
C LYS A 55 6.21 -11.99 -4.12
N CYS A 56 5.18 -11.41 -3.51
CA CYS A 56 4.57 -11.94 -2.30
C CYS A 56 3.20 -12.57 -2.53
N PHE A 57 2.46 -12.14 -3.55
CA PHE A 57 1.21 -12.78 -3.95
C PHE A 57 1.47 -14.04 -4.78
N HIS A 58 0.63 -15.05 -4.53
CA HIS A 58 0.61 -16.27 -5.30
C HIS A 58 -0.84 -16.71 -5.59
N ASP A 59 -1.02 -17.47 -6.66
CA ASP A 59 -2.28 -18.13 -6.99
C ASP A 59 -2.46 -19.49 -6.26
N ALA A 60 -3.53 -20.20 -6.59
CA ALA A 60 -3.90 -21.49 -5.97
C ALA A 60 -2.83 -22.58 -6.20
N GLU A 61 -2.07 -22.46 -7.29
CA GLU A 61 -0.97 -23.33 -7.67
C GLU A 61 0.37 -22.91 -7.06
N GLN A 62 0.40 -21.86 -6.22
CA GLN A 62 1.61 -21.25 -5.63
C GLN A 62 2.51 -20.54 -6.66
N GLU A 63 1.97 -20.17 -7.81
CA GLU A 63 2.71 -19.42 -8.82
C GLU A 63 2.55 -17.91 -8.62
N PRO A 64 3.56 -17.09 -9.00
CA PRO A 64 3.48 -15.64 -8.90
C PRO A 64 2.30 -15.07 -9.70
N VAL A 65 1.61 -14.10 -9.12
CA VAL A 65 0.49 -13.42 -9.78
C VAL A 65 0.98 -12.50 -10.91
N ASP A 66 0.22 -12.45 -12.00
CA ASP A 66 0.49 -11.56 -13.14
C ASP A 66 0.55 -10.08 -12.70
N ARG A 67 1.60 -9.38 -13.16
CA ARG A 67 1.81 -7.96 -12.85
C ARG A 67 0.72 -7.08 -13.43
N ASP A 68 0.18 -7.43 -14.59
CA ASP A 68 -0.90 -6.64 -15.21
C ASP A 68 -2.15 -6.66 -14.32
N LEU A 69 -2.50 -7.80 -13.73
CA LEU A 69 -3.60 -7.89 -12.75
C LEU A 69 -3.37 -6.97 -11.54
N LEU A 70 -2.13 -6.89 -11.05
CA LEU A 70 -1.79 -6.02 -9.92
C LEU A 70 -1.87 -4.54 -10.30
N LEU A 71 -1.57 -4.20 -11.55
CA LEU A 71 -1.70 -2.84 -12.07
C LEU A 71 -3.15 -2.45 -12.35
N ASP A 72 -4.03 -3.40 -12.66
CA ASP A 72 -5.48 -3.19 -12.78
C ASP A 72 -6.17 -2.90 -11.43
N MET A 73 -5.53 -3.25 -10.30
CA MET A 73 -6.09 -2.99 -8.97
C MET A 73 -6.24 -1.48 -8.72
N PRO A 74 -7.39 -1.03 -8.14
CA PRO A 74 -7.55 0.32 -7.62
C PRO A 74 -6.44 0.69 -6.64
N VAL A 75 -6.05 1.96 -6.61
CA VAL A 75 -4.96 2.43 -5.75
C VAL A 75 -5.27 2.14 -4.27
N GLY A 76 -6.49 2.38 -3.78
CA GLY A 76 -6.87 2.01 -2.41
C GLY A 76 -6.64 0.53 -2.09
N MET A 77 -7.00 -0.37 -3.01
CA MET A 77 -6.78 -1.82 -2.83
C MET A 77 -5.29 -2.18 -2.84
N ARG A 78 -4.47 -1.46 -3.62
CA ARG A 78 -3.02 -1.64 -3.61
C ARG A 78 -2.41 -1.17 -2.28
N ILE A 79 -2.96 -0.10 -1.67
CA ILE A 79 -2.59 0.36 -0.33
C ILE A 79 -2.98 -0.71 0.72
N GLU A 80 -4.18 -1.27 0.65
CA GLU A 80 -4.60 -2.36 1.55
C GLU A 80 -3.67 -3.56 1.45
N ALA A 81 -3.41 -4.04 0.24
CA ALA A 81 -2.52 -5.18 0.00
C ALA A 81 -1.12 -4.93 0.56
N LEU A 82 -0.60 -3.70 0.42
CA LEU A 82 0.70 -3.33 0.97
C LEU A 82 0.69 -3.30 2.51
N LEU A 83 -0.39 -2.80 3.13
CA LEU A 83 -0.55 -2.78 4.58
C LEU A 83 -0.65 -4.18 5.16
N GLU A 84 -1.40 -5.08 4.51
CA GLU A 84 -1.49 -6.49 4.88
C GLU A 84 -0.13 -7.19 4.75
N LEU A 85 0.62 -6.92 3.67
CA LEU A 85 1.98 -7.43 3.51
C LEU A 85 2.90 -6.97 4.65
N ALA A 86 2.78 -5.70 5.03
CA ALA A 86 3.53 -5.13 6.15
C ALA A 86 3.11 -5.76 7.49
N ALA A 87 1.82 -6.05 7.70
CA ALA A 87 1.30 -6.73 8.89
C ALA A 87 1.77 -8.20 9.00
N LEU A 88 1.88 -8.88 7.86
CA LEU A 88 2.44 -10.24 7.78
C LEU A 88 3.90 -10.30 8.20
N ALA A 89 4.67 -9.25 7.88
CA ALA A 89 6.09 -9.17 8.23
C ALA A 89 6.32 -8.71 9.68
N ASP A 90 5.47 -7.80 10.18
CA ASP A 90 5.46 -7.34 11.57
C ASP A 90 4.01 -6.97 11.97
N PRO A 91 3.37 -7.72 12.88
CA PRO A 91 1.96 -7.57 13.20
C PRO A 91 1.66 -6.39 14.15
N ASN A 92 2.69 -5.68 14.63
CA ASN A 92 2.47 -4.54 15.52
C ASN A 92 1.68 -3.42 14.82
N PRO A 93 0.90 -2.61 15.56
CA PRO A 93 0.26 -1.43 15.02
C PRO A 93 1.24 -0.50 14.28
N LEU A 94 0.76 0.21 13.27
CA LEU A 94 1.51 1.31 12.68
C LEU A 94 1.41 2.52 13.60
N SER A 95 2.52 3.26 13.73
CA SER A 95 2.63 4.37 14.66
C SER A 95 3.08 5.64 13.97
N TRP A 96 2.47 6.77 14.35
CA TRP A 96 2.80 8.08 13.81
C TRP A 96 2.95 9.12 14.91
N GLN A 97 4.02 9.91 14.78
CA GLN A 97 4.27 11.07 15.62
C GLN A 97 3.47 12.26 15.12
N VAL A 98 2.81 12.96 16.03
CA VAL A 98 1.98 14.13 15.77
C VAL A 98 2.38 15.24 16.73
N ARG A 99 2.60 16.43 16.18
CA ARG A 99 2.76 17.64 16.97
C ARG A 99 1.42 18.38 17.05
N CYS A 100 0.99 18.70 18.26
CA CYS A 100 -0.25 19.45 18.47
C CYS A 100 -0.20 20.79 17.72
N SER A 101 -1.23 21.09 16.92
CA SER A 101 -1.33 22.34 16.16
C SER A 101 -1.90 23.51 16.96
N SER A 102 -2.29 23.31 18.21
CA SER A 102 -2.62 24.41 19.13
C SER A 102 -1.35 25.17 19.49
N GLY A 103 -1.33 26.46 19.18
CA GLY A 103 -0.17 27.34 19.39
C GLY A 103 0.28 27.45 20.86
N GLU A 104 -0.59 27.17 21.83
CA GLU A 104 -0.25 27.17 23.26
C GLU A 104 0.34 25.84 23.74
N CYS A 105 0.10 24.74 23.04
CA CYS A 105 0.51 23.40 23.48
C CYS A 105 1.78 22.93 22.78
N MET A 106 1.75 22.81 21.44
CA MET A 106 2.86 22.37 20.58
C MET A 106 3.61 21.09 21.01
N GLN A 107 3.04 20.29 21.91
CA GLN A 107 3.65 19.05 22.39
C GLN A 107 3.59 17.96 21.32
N GLU A 108 4.58 17.07 21.36
CA GLU A 108 4.61 15.85 20.55
C GLU A 108 3.86 14.73 21.27
N SER A 109 3.15 13.93 20.47
CA SER A 109 2.39 12.78 20.91
C SER A 109 2.41 11.73 19.81
N GLU A 110 2.08 10.51 20.16
CA GLU A 110 2.03 9.38 19.24
C GLU A 110 0.61 8.80 19.22
N PHE A 111 0.19 8.33 18.05
CA PHE A 111 -1.00 7.49 17.94
C PHE A 111 -0.67 6.27 17.10
N GLU A 112 -1.38 5.18 17.41
CA GLU A 112 -1.23 3.90 16.76
C GLU A 112 -2.54 3.46 16.10
N LEU A 113 -2.44 2.79 14.96
CA LEU A 113 -3.57 2.13 14.31
C LEU A 113 -3.18 0.71 13.89
N ALA A 114 -4.04 -0.26 14.20
CA ALA A 114 -3.90 -1.60 13.66
C ALA A 114 -4.26 -1.60 12.16
N VAL A 115 -3.55 -2.41 11.37
CA VAL A 115 -3.81 -2.54 9.93
C VAL A 115 -5.25 -2.93 9.64
N GLU A 116 -5.81 -3.86 10.43
CA GLU A 116 -7.22 -4.30 10.32
C GLU A 116 -8.21 -3.11 10.43
N GLN A 117 -7.93 -2.15 11.31
CA GLN A 117 -8.80 -0.97 11.48
C GLN A 117 -8.78 -0.09 10.22
N ILE A 118 -7.62 0.05 9.57
CA ILE A 118 -7.45 0.87 8.38
C ILE A 118 -8.14 0.20 7.18
N VAL A 119 -7.87 -1.08 6.93
CA VAL A 119 -8.42 -1.80 5.76
C VAL A 119 -9.93 -2.00 5.84
N SER A 120 -10.51 -2.00 7.04
CA SER A 120 -11.96 -2.13 7.23
C SER A 120 -12.75 -0.96 6.61
N LEU A 121 -12.13 0.21 6.42
CA LEU A 121 -12.78 1.42 5.90
C LEU A 121 -13.19 1.31 4.43
N ASN A 122 -12.51 0.50 3.64
CA ASN A 122 -12.79 0.36 2.21
C ASN A 122 -13.76 -0.81 1.90
N SER A 123 -14.16 -1.56 2.91
CA SER A 123 -14.89 -2.83 2.75
C SER A 123 -16.22 -2.67 2.01
N GLU A 124 -16.98 -1.61 2.30
CA GLU A 124 -18.31 -1.37 1.71
C GLU A 124 -18.24 -0.98 0.21
N GLN A 125 -17.17 -0.29 -0.21
CA GLN A 125 -17.03 0.27 -1.56
C GLN A 125 -16.24 -0.65 -2.50
N ARG A 126 -15.72 -1.76 -1.99
CA ARG A 126 -14.84 -2.69 -2.69
C ARG A 126 -15.47 -3.23 -3.99
N GLU A 127 -16.74 -3.61 -3.95
CA GLU A 127 -17.45 -4.18 -5.11
C GLU A 127 -17.91 -3.16 -6.16
N LEU A 128 -17.86 -1.86 -5.85
CA LEU A 128 -18.27 -0.82 -6.79
C LEU A 128 -17.12 -0.46 -7.74
N GLN A 129 -17.26 -0.80 -9.02
CA GLN A 129 -16.25 -0.43 -10.04
C GLN A 129 -16.31 1.07 -10.39
N THR A 130 -17.51 1.66 -10.33
CA THR A 130 -17.75 3.06 -10.69
C THR A 130 -18.75 3.70 -9.74
N VAL A 131 -18.73 5.02 -9.68
CA VAL A 131 -19.65 5.84 -8.89
C VAL A 131 -20.17 7.00 -9.73
N THR A 132 -21.41 7.40 -9.51
CA THR A 132 -22.00 8.57 -10.17
C THR A 132 -21.94 9.79 -9.27
N ALA A 133 -21.60 10.94 -9.84
CA ALA A 133 -21.56 12.22 -9.15
C ALA A 133 -22.04 13.37 -10.04
N CYS A 134 -22.41 14.49 -9.42
CA CYS A 134 -22.75 15.71 -10.14
C CYS A 134 -21.56 16.65 -10.15
N ILE A 135 -21.07 17.01 -11.34
CA ILE A 135 -20.05 18.04 -11.54
C ILE A 135 -20.74 19.29 -12.10
N GLY A 136 -21.03 20.25 -11.22
CA GLY A 136 -21.92 21.36 -11.54
C GLY A 136 -23.35 20.85 -11.79
N SER A 137 -23.83 20.96 -13.03
CA SER A 137 -25.15 20.45 -13.45
C SER A 137 -25.06 19.18 -14.30
N VAL A 138 -23.85 18.63 -14.49
CA VAL A 138 -23.60 17.48 -15.36
C VAL A 138 -23.42 16.23 -14.50
N GLU A 139 -24.20 15.20 -14.77
CA GLU A 139 -23.97 13.88 -14.20
C GLU A 139 -22.73 13.24 -14.84
N ALA A 140 -21.81 12.77 -14.01
CA ALA A 140 -20.58 12.11 -14.40
C ALA A 140 -20.49 10.73 -13.74
N LEU A 141 -19.93 9.77 -14.47
CA LEU A 141 -19.53 8.45 -14.01
C LEU A 141 -18.02 8.45 -13.82
N LEU A 142 -17.59 8.10 -12.61
CA LEU A 142 -16.21 8.10 -12.17
C LEU A 142 -15.75 6.68 -11.84
N ARG A 143 -14.45 6.42 -11.95
CA ARG A 143 -13.80 5.19 -11.48
C ARG A 143 -12.67 5.53 -10.52
N ARG A 144 -12.25 4.54 -9.73
CA ARG A 144 -11.02 4.67 -8.94
C ARG A 144 -9.81 4.67 -9.88
N PRO A 145 -8.75 5.45 -9.58
CA PRO A 145 -7.48 5.27 -10.25
C PRO A 145 -6.91 3.90 -9.92
N THR A 146 -6.09 3.37 -10.82
CA THR A 146 -5.46 2.04 -10.77
C THR A 146 -3.94 2.18 -10.70
N GLY A 147 -3.24 1.07 -10.52
CA GLY A 147 -1.77 1.03 -10.68
C GLY A 147 -1.32 1.50 -12.06
N HIS A 148 -2.06 1.18 -13.13
CA HIS A 148 -1.77 1.67 -14.48
C HIS A 148 -1.81 3.20 -14.55
N ASP A 149 -2.80 3.84 -13.91
CA ASP A 149 -2.90 5.30 -13.89
C ASP A 149 -1.72 5.93 -13.16
N GLN A 150 -1.32 5.38 -12.01
CA GLN A 150 -0.14 5.86 -11.27
C GLN A 150 1.14 5.79 -12.10
N ILE A 151 1.34 4.70 -12.84
CA ILE A 151 2.49 4.55 -13.74
C ILE A 151 2.43 5.55 -14.89
N GLU A 152 1.23 5.87 -15.38
CA GLU A 152 1.07 6.87 -16.43
C GLU A 152 1.33 8.30 -15.92
N TRP A 153 0.82 8.66 -14.73
CA TRP A 153 1.06 9.96 -14.11
C TRP A 153 2.55 10.22 -13.91
N LEU A 154 3.30 9.20 -13.50
CA LEU A 154 4.76 9.27 -13.33
C LEU A 154 5.56 9.60 -14.61
N LYS A 155 4.95 9.43 -15.79
CA LYS A 155 5.55 9.77 -17.09
C LYS A 155 5.22 11.20 -17.53
N GLN A 156 4.22 11.83 -16.91
CA GLN A 156 3.76 13.14 -17.31
C GLN A 156 4.70 14.24 -16.80
N PRO A 157 4.88 15.31 -17.59
CA PRO A 157 5.38 16.59 -17.09
C PRO A 157 4.51 17.12 -15.94
N VAL A 158 5.12 17.89 -15.04
CA VAL A 158 4.43 18.50 -13.88
C VAL A 158 3.23 19.35 -14.31
N GLU A 159 3.35 20.02 -15.46
CA GLU A 159 2.32 20.91 -16.00
C GLU A 159 1.06 20.17 -16.47
N SER A 160 1.16 18.90 -16.84
CA SER A 160 0.03 18.08 -17.35
C SER A 160 -0.39 16.95 -16.40
N GLU A 161 0.36 16.72 -15.32
CA GLU A 161 0.09 15.67 -14.33
C GLU A 161 -1.34 15.79 -13.77
N PHE A 162 -1.72 16.99 -13.33
CA PHE A 162 -3.02 17.23 -12.70
C PHE A 162 -4.20 16.95 -13.64
N GLU A 163 -4.16 17.45 -14.88
CA GLU A 163 -5.21 17.17 -15.87
C GLU A 163 -5.27 15.69 -16.25
N THR A 164 -4.12 15.01 -16.29
CA THR A 164 -4.05 13.56 -16.54
C THR A 164 -4.69 12.77 -15.40
N MET A 165 -4.45 13.18 -14.15
CA MET A 165 -5.10 12.58 -12.97
C MET A 165 -6.62 12.71 -13.05
N LEU A 166 -7.15 13.92 -13.28
CA LEU A 166 -8.60 14.14 -13.42
C LEU A 166 -9.19 13.32 -14.57
N SER A 167 -8.49 13.29 -15.71
CA SER A 167 -8.93 12.53 -16.89
C SER A 167 -8.99 11.03 -16.64
N SER A 168 -8.06 10.49 -15.86
CA SER A 168 -8.05 9.05 -15.54
C SER A 168 -9.24 8.63 -14.67
N ILE A 169 -9.77 9.52 -13.84
CA ILE A 169 -10.90 9.25 -12.93
C ILE A 169 -12.24 9.32 -13.67
N LEU A 170 -12.36 10.18 -14.68
CA LEU A 170 -13.58 10.39 -15.45
C LEU A 170 -13.81 9.27 -16.48
N VAL A 171 -14.88 8.48 -16.31
CA VAL A 171 -15.30 7.47 -17.30
C VAL A 171 -16.15 8.12 -18.38
N ARG A 172 -17.16 8.90 -17.97
CA ARG A 172 -18.00 9.71 -18.87
C ARG A 172 -18.73 10.81 -18.11
N PRO A 173 -18.91 12.02 -18.65
CA PRO A 173 -18.20 12.56 -19.82
C PRO A 173 -16.69 12.70 -19.56
N SER A 174 -15.89 12.86 -20.61
CA SER A 174 -14.45 13.14 -20.46
C SER A 174 -14.19 14.54 -19.88
N LEU A 175 -12.96 14.81 -19.44
CA LEU A 175 -12.57 16.14 -18.97
C LEU A 175 -12.83 17.20 -20.06
N GLU A 176 -12.41 16.93 -21.29
CA GLU A 176 -12.60 17.82 -22.45
C GLU A 176 -14.08 18.13 -22.70
N GLU A 177 -14.95 17.13 -22.59
CA GLU A 177 -16.40 17.29 -22.75
C GLU A 177 -17.03 18.15 -21.63
N LEU A 178 -16.50 18.06 -20.40
CA LEU A 178 -16.94 18.92 -19.28
C LEU A 178 -16.49 20.37 -19.51
N LEU A 179 -15.24 20.57 -19.91
CA LEU A 179 -14.71 21.90 -20.22
C LEU A 179 -15.48 22.55 -21.37
N ALA A 180 -15.82 21.79 -22.42
CA ALA A 180 -16.65 22.26 -23.53
C ALA A 180 -18.06 22.68 -23.11
N LYS A 181 -18.59 22.13 -22.01
CA LYS A 181 -19.87 22.52 -21.39
C LYS A 181 -19.75 23.71 -20.44
N GLY A 182 -18.56 24.30 -20.31
CA GLY A 182 -18.29 25.44 -19.44
C GLY A 182 -18.09 25.08 -17.98
N VAL A 183 -17.89 23.81 -17.64
CA VAL A 183 -17.46 23.38 -16.30
C VAL A 183 -15.98 23.73 -16.14
N SER A 184 -15.58 24.36 -15.04
CA SER A 184 -14.16 24.67 -14.79
C SER A 184 -13.40 23.46 -14.25
N VAL A 185 -12.08 23.42 -14.48
CA VAL A 185 -11.18 22.39 -13.91
C VAL A 185 -11.32 22.34 -12.37
N ASP A 186 -11.39 23.49 -11.70
CA ASP A 186 -11.56 23.55 -10.24
C ASP A 186 -12.87 22.89 -9.79
N SER A 187 -13.96 23.07 -10.54
CA SER A 187 -15.25 22.43 -10.23
C SER A 187 -15.18 20.91 -10.40
N VAL A 188 -14.42 20.44 -11.39
CA VAL A 188 -14.15 19.00 -11.59
C VAL A 188 -13.34 18.45 -10.42
N SER A 189 -12.26 19.14 -10.03
CA SER A 189 -11.40 18.73 -8.91
C SER A 189 -12.18 18.60 -7.61
N VAL A 190 -12.94 19.63 -7.23
CA VAL A 190 -13.72 19.62 -5.99
C VAL A 190 -14.74 18.47 -5.98
N ALA A 191 -15.45 18.27 -7.08
CA ALA A 191 -16.43 17.18 -7.17
C ALA A 191 -15.77 15.80 -7.14
N ILE A 192 -14.60 15.63 -7.74
CA ILE A 192 -13.83 14.39 -7.66
C ILE A 192 -13.37 14.15 -6.22
N ASP A 193 -12.78 15.14 -5.56
CA ASP A 193 -12.29 15.03 -4.18
C ASP A 193 -13.42 14.62 -3.22
N GLU A 194 -14.58 15.30 -3.30
CA GLU A 194 -15.76 15.00 -2.46
C GLU A 194 -16.27 13.56 -2.63
N VAL A 195 -16.26 13.05 -3.87
CA VAL A 195 -16.77 11.70 -4.17
C VAL A 195 -15.74 10.65 -3.76
N MET A 196 -14.45 10.89 -4.02
CA MET A 196 -13.36 9.97 -3.69
C MET A 196 -13.15 9.82 -2.19
N ASP A 197 -13.44 10.85 -1.39
CA ASP A 197 -13.44 10.76 0.08
C ASP A 197 -14.30 9.58 0.59
N SER A 198 -15.40 9.28 -0.11
CA SER A 198 -16.27 8.14 0.20
C SER A 198 -15.98 6.89 -0.62
N PHE A 199 -15.59 7.04 -1.89
CA PHE A 199 -15.46 5.93 -2.84
C PHE A 199 -14.09 5.24 -2.80
N ASP A 200 -13.03 5.96 -2.43
CA ASP A 200 -11.69 5.43 -2.18
C ASP A 200 -11.03 6.13 -0.96
N PRO A 201 -11.58 5.91 0.26
CA PRO A 201 -11.14 6.58 1.50
C PRO A 201 -9.65 6.42 1.84
N LEU A 202 -8.95 5.44 1.26
CA LEU A 202 -7.52 5.25 1.50
C LEU A 202 -6.63 6.19 0.70
N LEU A 203 -7.14 6.82 -0.37
CA LEU A 203 -6.42 7.85 -1.12
C LEU A 203 -6.31 9.16 -0.33
N ALA A 204 -7.37 9.54 0.37
CA ALA A 204 -7.45 10.76 1.20
C ALA A 204 -7.54 10.42 2.70
N PHE A 205 -6.84 9.35 3.11
CA PHE A 205 -6.92 8.82 4.46
C PHE A 205 -6.51 9.86 5.50
N HIS A 206 -7.33 9.99 6.53
CA HIS A 206 -7.08 10.89 7.64
C HIS A 206 -7.75 10.39 8.91
N VAL A 207 -7.20 10.82 10.05
CA VAL A 207 -7.76 10.54 11.37
C VAL A 207 -7.91 11.83 12.18
N SER A 208 -8.94 11.88 13.02
CA SER A 208 -9.09 12.94 14.01
C SER A 208 -8.40 12.53 15.30
N VAL A 209 -7.34 13.25 15.67
CA VAL A 209 -6.54 12.98 16.86
C VAL A 209 -6.73 14.09 17.86
N ALA A 210 -7.12 13.74 19.09
CA ALA A 210 -7.17 14.66 20.22
C ALA A 210 -5.82 14.67 20.93
N CYS A 211 -5.23 15.86 21.10
CA CYS A 211 -3.99 16.02 21.84
C CYS A 211 -4.17 15.59 23.31
N PRO A 212 -3.35 14.66 23.84
CA PRO A 212 -3.49 14.18 25.21
C PRO A 212 -3.16 15.26 26.26
N HIS A 213 -2.49 16.34 25.87
CA HIS A 213 -2.08 17.42 26.78
C HIS A 213 -3.11 18.54 26.93
N CYS A 214 -3.81 18.90 25.85
CA CYS A 214 -4.73 20.04 25.84
C CYS A 214 -6.14 19.72 25.32
N GLY A 215 -6.38 18.50 24.83
CA GLY A 215 -7.66 18.06 24.27
C GLY A 215 -7.98 18.63 22.88
N PHE A 216 -7.11 19.46 22.30
CA PHE A 216 -7.33 20.01 20.95
C PHE A 216 -7.38 18.90 19.91
N SER A 217 -8.44 18.86 19.11
CA SER A 217 -8.64 17.87 18.05
C SER A 217 -8.15 18.41 16.70
N SER A 218 -7.32 17.63 16.02
CA SER A 218 -6.78 17.96 14.69
C SER A 218 -6.93 16.79 13.72
N LYS A 219 -7.18 17.09 12.45
CA LYS A 219 -7.15 16.12 11.36
C LYS A 219 -5.70 15.89 10.93
N VAL A 220 -5.26 14.64 10.93
CA VAL A 220 -3.90 14.20 10.58
C VAL A 220 -3.97 13.27 9.38
N TYR A 221 -3.01 13.40 8.46
CA TYR A 221 -2.89 12.60 7.23
C TYR A 221 -1.64 11.73 7.30
N PRO A 222 -1.71 10.54 7.93
CA PRO A 222 -0.56 9.65 8.01
C PRO A 222 -0.23 9.06 6.63
N ASP A 223 1.07 8.96 6.33
CA ASP A 223 1.56 8.34 5.09
C ASP A 223 1.53 6.81 5.21
N LEU A 224 0.37 6.21 4.91
CA LEU A 224 0.15 4.76 4.99
C LEU A 224 1.17 3.97 4.16
N VAL A 225 1.41 4.41 2.92
CA VAL A 225 2.36 3.77 2.00
C VAL A 225 3.78 3.89 2.54
N GLY A 226 4.17 5.08 2.97
CA GLY A 226 5.49 5.33 3.55
C GLY A 226 5.77 4.42 4.75
N SER A 227 4.84 4.34 5.70
CA SER A 227 4.99 3.52 6.90
C SER A 227 5.04 2.02 6.59
N ALA A 228 4.23 1.53 5.64
CA ALA A 228 4.29 0.14 5.20
C ALA A 228 5.64 -0.19 4.52
N LEU A 229 6.11 0.68 3.60
CA LEU A 229 7.40 0.50 2.94
C LEU A 229 8.58 0.57 3.91
N GLU A 230 8.54 1.45 4.91
CA GLU A 230 9.58 1.53 5.94
C GLU A 230 9.66 0.24 6.75
N ARG A 231 8.52 -0.32 7.14
CA ARG A 231 8.43 -1.61 7.85
C ARG A 231 9.03 -2.74 6.99
N LEU A 232 8.63 -2.85 5.73
CA LEU A 232 9.16 -3.87 4.82
C LEU A 232 10.67 -3.72 4.57
N SER A 233 11.15 -2.48 4.40
CA SER A 233 12.58 -2.17 4.28
C SER A 233 13.38 -2.61 5.51
N ARG A 234 12.80 -2.43 6.71
CA ARG A 234 13.40 -2.90 7.97
C ARG A 234 13.47 -4.43 8.02
N CYS A 235 12.42 -5.13 7.60
CA CYS A 235 12.43 -6.60 7.51
C CYS A 235 13.52 -7.12 6.56
N GLN A 236 13.69 -6.49 5.38
CA GLN A 236 14.79 -6.83 4.46
C GLN A 236 16.15 -6.61 5.13
N ARG A 237 16.34 -5.49 5.83
CA ARG A 237 17.60 -5.20 6.52
C ARG A 237 17.93 -6.24 7.59
N VAL A 238 16.94 -6.65 8.39
CA VAL A 238 17.11 -7.73 9.39
C VAL A 238 17.55 -9.03 8.71
N LEU A 239 16.92 -9.42 7.59
CA LEU A 239 17.34 -10.62 6.86
C LEU A 239 18.80 -10.52 6.35
N ILE A 240 19.22 -9.35 5.87
CA ILE A 240 20.60 -9.11 5.44
C ILE A 240 21.56 -9.23 6.62
N GLU A 241 21.22 -8.66 7.77
CA GLU A 241 22.01 -8.75 9.01
C GLU A 241 22.14 -10.20 9.49
N ASP A 242 21.06 -10.96 9.46
CA ASP A 242 21.02 -12.38 9.80
C ASP A 242 21.92 -13.21 8.87
N VAL A 243 21.79 -13.01 7.55
CA VAL A 243 22.64 -13.67 6.54
C VAL A 243 24.10 -13.30 6.75
N HIS A 244 24.41 -12.02 6.98
CA HIS A 244 25.77 -11.55 7.24
C HIS A 244 26.37 -12.23 8.47
N CYS A 245 25.61 -12.27 9.58
CA CYS A 245 26.06 -12.88 10.83
C CYS A 245 26.37 -14.38 10.63
N LEU A 246 25.44 -15.12 10.02
CA LEU A 246 25.60 -16.55 9.76
C LEU A 246 26.77 -16.85 8.80
N ALA A 247 26.88 -16.10 7.69
CA ALA A 247 27.95 -16.26 6.72
C ALA A 247 29.32 -15.95 7.33
N SER A 248 29.41 -14.92 8.17
CA SER A 248 30.66 -14.53 8.83
C SER A 248 31.19 -15.61 9.78
N ARG A 249 30.30 -16.42 10.37
CA ARG A 249 30.65 -17.39 11.41
C ARG A 249 30.75 -18.83 10.94
N TYR A 250 29.87 -19.24 10.02
CA TYR A 250 29.80 -20.60 9.51
C TYR A 250 30.35 -20.74 8.08
N HIS A 251 30.63 -19.63 7.40
CA HIS A 251 31.16 -19.58 6.02
C HIS A 251 30.23 -20.21 4.97
N TRP A 252 28.94 -20.32 5.28
CA TRP A 252 27.92 -20.68 4.30
C TRP A 252 27.64 -19.51 3.35
N SER A 253 27.30 -19.83 2.12
CA SER A 253 26.82 -18.85 1.14
C SER A 253 25.42 -18.33 1.51
N GLU A 254 25.05 -17.16 0.98
CA GLU A 254 23.70 -16.58 1.13
C GLU A 254 22.62 -17.58 0.75
N ARG A 255 22.81 -18.32 -0.35
CA ARG A 255 21.88 -19.35 -0.79
C ARG A 255 21.74 -20.49 0.22
N GLU A 256 22.85 -21.04 0.70
CA GLU A 256 22.82 -22.12 1.69
C GLU A 256 22.13 -21.69 2.99
N ILE A 257 22.31 -20.43 3.40
CA ILE A 257 21.63 -19.87 4.57
C ILE A 257 20.13 -19.74 4.33
N LEU A 258 19.73 -19.17 3.18
CA LEU A 258 18.32 -18.92 2.88
C LEU A 258 17.53 -20.19 2.57
N ASP A 259 18.21 -21.27 2.14
CA ASP A 259 17.63 -22.62 2.00
C ASP A 259 17.34 -23.27 3.38
N LEU A 260 17.89 -22.75 4.48
CA LEU A 260 17.54 -23.22 5.82
C LEU A 260 16.15 -22.70 6.23
N PRO A 261 15.33 -23.54 6.89
CA PRO A 261 14.11 -23.08 7.54
C PRO A 261 14.39 -21.97 8.55
N GLU A 262 13.48 -21.00 8.65
CA GLU A 262 13.62 -19.82 9.50
C GLU A 262 13.96 -20.16 10.97
N TRP A 263 13.25 -21.13 11.57
CA TRP A 263 13.51 -21.56 12.95
C TRP A 263 14.95 -22.02 13.16
N ARG A 264 15.57 -22.63 12.14
CA ARG A 264 16.94 -23.13 12.21
C ARG A 264 17.94 -21.99 12.04
N ARG A 265 17.67 -21.01 11.17
CA ARG A 265 18.48 -19.78 11.07
C ARG A 265 18.50 -19.06 12.42
N ARG A 266 17.33 -18.86 13.03
CA ARG A 266 17.19 -18.22 14.34
C ARG A 266 17.97 -18.95 15.44
N THR A 267 17.87 -20.27 15.48
CA THR A 267 18.64 -21.10 16.43
C THR A 267 20.15 -20.88 16.31
N TYR A 268 20.67 -20.77 15.08
CA TYR A 268 22.09 -20.50 14.88
C TYR A 268 22.50 -19.09 15.31
N LEU A 269 21.65 -18.09 15.07
CA LEU A 269 21.89 -16.72 15.52
C LEU A 269 21.95 -16.65 17.05
N ASP A 270 21.01 -17.30 17.75
CA ASP A 270 21.00 -17.35 19.22
C ASP A 270 22.28 -18.00 19.77
N LEU A 271 22.77 -19.09 19.15
CA LEU A 271 24.05 -19.72 19.52
C LEU A 271 25.27 -18.81 19.28
N ILE A 272 25.24 -17.97 18.26
CA ILE A 272 26.30 -16.96 18.03
C ILE A 272 26.27 -15.94 19.17
N GLU A 273 25.09 -15.40 19.52
CA GLU A 273 24.93 -14.43 20.61
C GLU A 273 25.44 -14.98 21.95
N GLU A 274 25.12 -16.24 22.28
CA GLU A 274 25.60 -16.91 23.51
C GLU A 274 27.13 -17.08 23.55
N THR A 275 27.79 -17.18 22.41
CA THR A 275 29.25 -17.43 22.32
C THR A 275 30.08 -16.14 22.35
N VAL A 276 29.46 -14.98 22.15
CA VAL A 276 30.12 -13.66 22.11
C VAL A 276 30.13 -12.96 23.48
N VAL A 277 29.47 -13.54 24.49
CA VAL A 277 29.52 -13.14 25.91
C VAL A 277 30.69 -13.80 26.64
#